data_AF-A0A382K3N2-F1
#
_entry.id   AF-A0A382K3N2-F1
#
_cell.length_a   1.000
_cell.length_b   1.000
_cell.length_c   1.000
_cell.angle_alpha   90.00
_cell.angle_beta   90.00
_cell.angle_gamma   90.00
#
_symmetry.space_group_name_H-M   'P 1'
#
loop_
_entity.id
_entity.type
_entity.pdbx_description
1 polymer ?
#
loop_
_entity_poly.entity_id
_entity_poly.type
_entity_poly.pdbx_seq_one_letter_code
_entity_poly.pdbx_strand_id
1 'polypeptide(L)'
;MQGFDSEFTNLKDYILKITHRIWEERGVDRIRDYYAEHAPVKTPSSITFHVEDVVRFTLQTLQMFPDRQLLGEDVIGSEDIPGTFYSSHRILSTMTHEGDGFFGPPTGAKIRTRIIADCICRENQVIDEWMVRDQSAIVKQIGLDPKEFSLKLAQDLKKSGQAFLSVEDLVERWSGPPDSGLASGIVKELIETYTTIWETSELRILDQSHDRACEVFAPGGKTFNGRSQLTDFLTGYLASFPKGKFRLHHWILNEEEGKNT
;
A
#
# COMPACT_ATOMS: atom_id res chain seq x y z
N MET A 1 -6.91 -21.83 9.59
CA MET A 1 -7.62 -20.83 8.76
C MET A 1 -8.73 -21.55 8.00
N GLN A 2 -10.00 -21.30 8.31
CA GLN A 2 -11.11 -22.00 7.66
C GLN A 2 -11.15 -21.65 6.15
N GLY A 3 -11.25 -22.68 5.29
CA GLY A 3 -11.34 -22.51 3.83
C GLY A 3 -10.01 -22.27 3.12
N PHE A 4 -8.88 -22.29 3.82
CA PHE A 4 -7.54 -22.19 3.23
C PHE A 4 -6.87 -23.56 3.17
N ASP A 5 -5.93 -23.72 2.25
CA ASP A 5 -5.16 -24.96 2.15
C ASP A 5 -4.40 -25.26 3.45
N SER A 6 -4.35 -26.55 3.80
CA SER A 6 -3.72 -27.01 5.05
C SER A 6 -2.22 -26.69 5.18
N GLU A 7 -1.57 -26.27 4.09
CA GLU A 7 -0.16 -25.86 4.09
C GLU A 7 0.08 -24.47 4.68
N PHE A 8 -0.97 -23.66 4.85
CA PHE A 8 -0.89 -22.32 5.41
C PHE A 8 -1.12 -22.37 6.92
N THR A 9 -0.08 -22.02 7.67
CA THR A 9 -0.11 -22.08 9.14
C THR A 9 -0.93 -20.95 9.75
N ASN A 10 -0.87 -19.75 9.17
CA ASN A 10 -1.61 -18.56 9.56
C ASN A 10 -1.66 -17.56 8.39
N LEU A 11 -2.37 -16.44 8.56
CA LEU A 11 -2.57 -15.45 7.51
C LEU A 11 -1.26 -14.83 7.02
N LYS A 12 -0.31 -14.57 7.93
CA LYS A 12 1.02 -14.05 7.57
C LYS A 12 1.77 -15.02 6.67
N ASP A 13 1.75 -16.30 7.00
CA ASP A 13 2.35 -17.37 6.20
C ASP A 13 1.68 -17.48 4.82
N TYR A 14 0.34 -17.39 4.75
CA TYR A 14 -0.40 -17.34 3.50
C TYR A 14 0.05 -16.18 2.60
N ILE A 15 -0.02 -14.94 3.10
CA ILE A 15 0.33 -13.73 2.32
C ILE A 15 1.78 -13.79 1.82
N LEU A 16 2.73 -14.15 2.69
CA LEU A 16 4.15 -14.22 2.31
C LEU A 16 4.41 -15.31 1.26
N LYS A 17 3.81 -16.50 1.41
CA LYS A 17 3.97 -17.60 0.46
C LYS A 17 3.37 -17.28 -0.89
N ILE A 18 2.11 -16.83 -0.97
CA ILE A 18 1.48 -16.54 -2.27
C ILE A 18 2.24 -15.42 -3.00
N THR A 19 2.71 -14.42 -2.25
CA THR A 19 3.50 -13.31 -2.81
C THR A 19 4.80 -13.83 -3.42
N HIS A 20 5.56 -14.64 -2.68
CA HIS A 20 6.80 -15.25 -3.16
C HIS A 20 6.56 -16.14 -4.39
N ARG A 21 5.52 -16.98 -4.34
CA ARG A 21 5.16 -17.90 -5.43
C ARG A 21 4.78 -17.18 -6.72
N ILE A 22 3.99 -16.11 -6.63
CA ILE A 22 3.57 -15.34 -7.80
C ILE A 22 4.75 -14.56 -8.37
N TRP A 23 5.45 -13.81 -7.50
CA TRP A 23 6.41 -12.82 -7.96
C TRP A 23 7.81 -13.40 -8.11
N GLU A 24 8.34 -14.08 -7.10
CA GLU A 24 9.76 -14.49 -7.04
C GLU A 24 10.01 -15.85 -7.72
N GLU A 25 9.07 -16.77 -7.64
CA GLU A 25 9.10 -18.04 -8.42
C GLU A 25 8.61 -17.87 -9.86
N ARG A 26 8.21 -16.65 -10.26
CA ARG A 26 7.60 -16.33 -11.57
C ARG A 26 6.35 -17.17 -11.87
N GLY A 27 5.63 -17.59 -10.83
CA GLY A 27 4.38 -18.32 -10.93
C GLY A 27 3.18 -17.43 -11.25
N VAL A 28 3.26 -16.62 -12.31
CA VAL A 28 2.21 -15.66 -12.68
C VAL A 28 0.87 -16.36 -12.92
N ASP A 29 0.87 -17.58 -13.45
CA ASP A 29 -0.36 -18.35 -13.65
C ASP A 29 -1.07 -18.71 -12.33
N ARG A 30 -0.34 -18.79 -11.21
CA ARG A 30 -0.90 -19.04 -9.87
C ARG A 30 -1.74 -17.89 -9.34
N ILE A 31 -1.73 -16.71 -9.99
CA ILE A 31 -2.65 -15.62 -9.65
C ILE A 31 -4.10 -16.12 -9.73
N ARG A 32 -4.43 -17.01 -10.67
CA ARG A 32 -5.77 -17.59 -10.80
C ARG A 32 -6.16 -18.54 -9.67
N ASP A 33 -5.17 -19.08 -8.96
CA ASP A 33 -5.39 -19.92 -7.79
C ASP A 33 -5.66 -19.06 -6.55
N TYR A 34 -5.00 -17.89 -6.46
CA TYR A 34 -4.96 -17.05 -5.26
C TYR A 34 -5.77 -15.76 -5.33
N TYR A 35 -6.35 -15.39 -6.47
CA TYR A 35 -7.26 -14.25 -6.61
C TYR A 35 -8.60 -14.75 -7.13
N ALA A 36 -9.69 -14.28 -6.51
CA ALA A 36 -11.01 -14.55 -7.02
C ALA A 36 -11.20 -13.92 -8.41
N GLU A 37 -12.01 -14.56 -9.26
CA GLU A 37 -12.20 -14.17 -10.66
C GLU A 37 -12.56 -12.69 -10.82
N HIS A 38 -13.37 -12.15 -9.91
CA HIS A 38 -13.84 -10.78 -9.89
C HIS A 38 -13.30 -9.93 -8.74
N ALA A 39 -12.16 -10.33 -8.15
CA ALA A 39 -11.52 -9.57 -7.08
C ALA A 39 -11.11 -8.18 -7.59
N PRO A 40 -11.59 -7.08 -6.98
CA PRO A 40 -11.14 -5.77 -7.37
C PRO A 40 -9.76 -5.48 -6.77
N VAL A 41 -8.85 -4.97 -7.59
CA VAL A 41 -7.56 -4.42 -7.13
C VAL A 41 -7.56 -2.92 -7.33
N LYS A 42 -7.49 -2.18 -6.22
CA LYS A 42 -7.66 -0.73 -6.16
C LYS A 42 -6.32 -0.08 -5.86
N THR A 43 -5.91 0.83 -6.75
CA THR A 43 -4.68 1.62 -6.60
C THR A 43 -5.01 3.11 -6.71
N PRO A 44 -4.07 4.03 -6.40
CA PRO A 44 -4.29 5.45 -6.66
C PRO A 44 -4.57 5.76 -8.15
N SER A 45 -4.02 4.97 -9.08
CA SER A 45 -4.12 5.21 -10.53
C SER A 45 -5.29 4.52 -11.22
N SER A 46 -5.76 3.38 -10.71
CA SER A 46 -6.78 2.57 -11.39
C SER A 46 -7.48 1.59 -10.45
N ILE A 47 -8.61 1.06 -10.90
CA ILE A 47 -9.26 -0.11 -10.31
C ILE A 47 -9.36 -1.17 -11.40
N THR A 48 -9.04 -2.41 -11.05
CA THR A 48 -9.30 -3.59 -11.89
C THR A 48 -10.39 -4.43 -11.26
N PHE A 49 -11.09 -5.24 -12.05
CA PHE A 49 -12.24 -6.03 -11.58
C PHE A 49 -12.18 -7.49 -12.03
N HIS A 50 -11.08 -7.91 -12.66
CA HIS A 50 -10.94 -9.26 -13.17
C HIS A 50 -9.53 -9.79 -12.92
N VAL A 51 -9.41 -11.06 -12.55
CA VAL A 51 -8.13 -11.72 -12.28
C VAL A 51 -7.13 -11.63 -13.45
N GLU A 52 -7.64 -11.65 -14.68
CA GLU A 52 -6.84 -11.45 -15.90
C GLU A 52 -6.19 -10.07 -16.00
N ASP A 53 -6.81 -9.03 -15.43
CA ASP A 53 -6.17 -7.73 -15.32
C ASP A 53 -4.98 -7.81 -14.36
N VAL A 54 -5.11 -8.51 -13.23
CA VAL A 54 -4.03 -8.73 -12.25
C VAL A 54 -2.86 -9.48 -12.89
N VAL A 55 -3.14 -10.52 -13.68
CA VAL A 55 -2.14 -11.25 -14.49
C VAL A 55 -1.44 -10.28 -15.44
N ARG A 56 -2.18 -9.50 -16.23
CA ARG A 56 -1.61 -8.55 -17.19
C ARG A 56 -0.72 -7.49 -16.52
N PHE A 57 -1.17 -6.90 -15.41
CA PHE A 57 -0.39 -5.91 -14.67
C PHE A 57 0.86 -6.51 -14.03
N THR A 58 0.80 -7.77 -13.58
CA THR A 58 1.95 -8.50 -13.07
C THR A 58 2.98 -8.71 -14.18
N LEU A 59 2.56 -9.17 -15.35
CA LEU A 59 3.44 -9.34 -16.52
C LEU A 59 4.07 -8.03 -16.97
N GLN A 60 3.29 -6.94 -17.07
CA GLN A 60 3.82 -5.61 -17.40
C GLN A 60 4.86 -5.13 -16.37
N THR A 61 4.62 -5.41 -15.09
CA THR A 61 5.58 -5.07 -14.04
C THR A 61 6.86 -5.89 -14.15
N LEU A 62 6.76 -7.20 -14.41
CA LEU A 62 7.91 -8.07 -14.60
C LEU A 62 8.66 -7.78 -15.91
N GLN A 63 8.00 -7.25 -16.94
CA GLN A 63 8.68 -6.74 -18.13
C GLN A 63 9.61 -5.58 -17.76
N MET A 64 9.10 -4.58 -17.02
CA MET A 64 9.90 -3.42 -16.59
C MET A 64 11.00 -3.80 -15.58
N PHE A 65 10.71 -4.78 -14.72
CA PHE A 65 11.50 -5.16 -13.55
C PHE A 65 11.64 -6.68 -13.45
N PRO A 66 12.43 -7.32 -14.34
CA PRO A 66 12.49 -8.77 -14.46
C PRO A 66 13.15 -9.47 -13.28
N ASP A 67 13.89 -8.75 -12.44
CA ASP A 67 14.55 -9.24 -11.22
C ASP A 67 13.78 -8.88 -9.93
N ARG A 68 12.55 -8.35 -10.05
CA ARG A 68 11.79 -7.83 -8.91
C ARG A 68 11.59 -8.86 -7.80
N GLN A 69 11.84 -8.43 -6.57
CA GLN A 69 11.54 -9.14 -5.33
C GLN A 69 10.56 -8.35 -4.45
N LEU A 70 9.84 -9.06 -3.57
CA LEU A 70 8.85 -8.50 -2.65
C LEU A 70 9.13 -8.96 -1.23
N LEU A 71 10.05 -8.28 -0.57
CA LEU A 71 10.47 -8.62 0.78
C LEU A 71 9.41 -8.15 1.79
N GLY A 72 8.67 -9.08 2.38
CA GLY A 72 7.69 -8.77 3.42
C GLY A 72 8.37 -8.24 4.68
N GLU A 73 8.27 -6.93 4.93
CA GLU A 73 8.78 -6.29 6.16
C GLU A 73 7.85 -6.62 7.34
N ASP A 74 6.54 -6.60 7.11
CA ASP A 74 5.57 -7.05 8.12
C ASP A 74 4.23 -7.43 7.49
N VAL A 75 3.46 -8.26 8.21
CA VAL A 75 2.07 -8.62 7.90
C VAL A 75 1.31 -8.64 9.21
N ILE A 76 0.28 -7.81 9.29
CA ILE A 76 -0.73 -7.84 10.34
C ILE A 76 -2.06 -8.30 9.75
N GLY A 77 -2.96 -8.79 10.59
CA GLY A 77 -4.28 -9.13 10.14
C GLY A 77 -5.25 -9.42 11.26
N SER A 78 -6.51 -9.57 10.87
CA SER A 78 -7.62 -9.93 11.75
C SER A 78 -8.55 -10.89 11.02
N GLU A 79 -9.34 -11.64 11.79
CA GLU A 79 -10.48 -12.39 11.29
C GLU A 79 -11.74 -11.64 11.74
N ASP A 80 -12.53 -11.18 10.78
CA ASP A 80 -13.76 -10.41 11.05
C ASP A 80 -14.97 -11.37 11.07
N ILE A 81 -15.15 -12.08 9.96
CA ILE A 81 -16.13 -13.16 9.80
C ILE A 81 -15.35 -14.48 9.78
N PRO A 82 -15.80 -15.55 10.46
CA PRO A 82 -15.12 -16.85 10.40
C PRO A 82 -14.77 -17.28 8.97
N GLY A 83 -13.49 -17.55 8.71
CA GLY A 83 -12.94 -17.88 7.39
C GLY A 83 -12.68 -16.68 6.46
N THR A 84 -12.91 -15.45 6.92
CA THR A 84 -12.64 -14.21 6.19
C THR A 84 -11.65 -13.36 6.95
N PHE A 85 -10.50 -13.16 6.35
CA PHE A 85 -9.37 -12.48 6.95
C PHE A 85 -9.12 -11.15 6.27
N TYR A 86 -8.82 -10.12 7.05
CA TYR A 86 -8.22 -8.91 6.55
C TYR A 86 -6.72 -8.96 6.83
N SER A 87 -5.90 -8.71 5.82
CA SER A 87 -4.46 -8.56 5.97
C SER A 87 -4.04 -7.15 5.57
N SER A 88 -3.06 -6.61 6.28
CA SER A 88 -2.29 -5.44 5.84
C SER A 88 -0.81 -5.82 5.87
N HIS A 89 -0.12 -5.66 4.75
CA HIS A 89 1.27 -6.06 4.64
C HIS A 89 2.14 -4.97 4.03
N ARG A 90 3.25 -4.70 4.72
CA ARG A 90 4.28 -3.76 4.31
C ARG A 90 5.38 -4.51 3.59
N ILE A 91 5.66 -4.11 2.36
CA ILE A 91 6.64 -4.77 1.49
C ILE A 91 7.74 -3.78 1.13
N LEU A 92 9.00 -4.21 1.23
CA LEU A 92 10.13 -3.58 0.58
C LEU A 92 10.42 -4.32 -0.73
N SER A 93 10.17 -3.67 -1.86
CA SER A 93 10.47 -4.21 -3.18
C SER A 93 11.84 -3.74 -3.67
N THR A 94 12.63 -4.69 -4.16
CA THR A 94 13.93 -4.44 -4.80
C THR A 94 13.88 -4.90 -6.25
N MET A 95 14.42 -4.10 -7.17
CA MET A 95 14.37 -4.37 -8.61
C MET A 95 15.35 -3.52 -9.41
N THR A 96 15.59 -3.87 -10.67
CA THR A 96 16.38 -3.14 -11.66
C THR A 96 15.49 -2.77 -12.85
N HIS A 97 15.56 -1.51 -13.31
CA HIS A 97 14.79 -1.03 -14.45
C HIS A 97 15.43 -1.48 -15.78
N GLU A 98 15.08 -2.68 -16.22
CA GLU A 98 15.68 -3.33 -17.41
C GLU A 98 14.74 -3.39 -18.62
N GLY A 99 13.44 -3.22 -18.42
CA GLY A 99 12.46 -3.16 -19.51
C GLY A 99 11.86 -1.77 -19.70
N ASP A 100 11.26 -1.57 -20.86
CA ASP A 100 10.45 -0.41 -21.17
C ASP A 100 9.03 -0.53 -20.59
N GLY A 101 8.33 0.60 -20.47
CA GLY A 101 6.92 0.60 -20.10
C GLY A 101 6.45 1.91 -19.48
N PHE A 102 5.70 1.80 -18.38
CA PHE A 102 5.09 2.93 -17.67
C PHE A 102 6.12 4.00 -17.27
N PHE A 103 7.34 3.59 -16.92
CA PHE A 103 8.41 4.49 -16.51
C PHE A 103 9.31 4.99 -17.67
N GLY A 104 8.98 4.62 -18.91
CA GLY A 104 9.78 4.95 -20.09
C GLY A 104 10.81 3.85 -20.42
N PRO A 105 11.89 4.19 -21.14
CA PRO A 105 12.93 3.23 -21.54
C PRO A 105 13.78 2.77 -20.34
N PRO A 106 14.41 1.59 -20.43
CA PRO A 106 15.20 1.04 -19.33
C PRO A 106 16.41 1.92 -19.00
N THR A 107 16.65 2.12 -17.70
CA THR A 107 17.74 2.97 -17.20
C THR A 107 18.87 2.17 -16.55
N GLY A 108 18.64 0.88 -16.28
CA GLY A 108 19.57 0.03 -15.53
C GLY A 108 19.70 0.40 -14.05
N ALA A 109 18.87 1.32 -13.55
CA ALA A 109 18.91 1.77 -12.17
C ALA A 109 18.39 0.68 -11.23
N LYS A 110 19.11 0.44 -10.13
CA LYS A 110 18.65 -0.37 -9.01
C LYS A 110 17.73 0.47 -8.12
N ILE A 111 16.57 -0.08 -7.80
CA ILE A 111 15.47 0.61 -7.13
C ILE A 111 15.12 -0.14 -5.85
N ARG A 112 14.84 0.63 -4.80
CA ARG A 112 14.13 0.17 -3.60
C ARG A 112 12.88 1.01 -3.39
N THR A 113 11.72 0.38 -3.27
CA THR A 113 10.45 1.09 -3.03
C THR A 113 9.59 0.32 -2.04
N ARG A 114 8.72 1.02 -1.31
CA ARG A 114 7.79 0.40 -0.37
C ARG A 114 6.38 0.36 -0.92
N ILE A 115 5.68 -0.69 -0.51
CA ILE A 115 4.28 -0.95 -0.82
C ILE A 115 3.57 -1.26 0.49
N ILE A 116 2.34 -0.76 0.62
CA ILE A 116 1.36 -1.26 1.58
C ILE A 116 0.23 -1.84 0.75
N ALA A 117 -0.11 -3.10 1.02
CA ALA A 117 -1.21 -3.79 0.40
C ALA A 117 -2.12 -4.35 1.49
N ASP A 118 -3.40 -4.09 1.31
CA ASP A 118 -4.47 -4.48 2.21
C ASP A 118 -5.38 -5.43 1.44
N CYS A 119 -5.56 -6.65 1.93
CA CYS A 119 -6.30 -7.69 1.22
C CYS A 119 -7.37 -8.31 2.10
N ILE A 120 -8.56 -8.52 1.54
CA ILE A 120 -9.56 -9.41 2.11
C ILE A 120 -9.35 -10.78 1.50
N CYS A 121 -9.15 -11.78 2.35
CA CYS A 121 -8.86 -13.15 1.95
C CYS A 121 -9.95 -14.08 2.48
N ARG A 122 -10.51 -14.92 1.61
CA ARG A 122 -11.52 -15.92 1.93
C ARG A 122 -11.36 -17.11 1.01
N GLU A 123 -11.60 -18.33 1.51
CA GLU A 123 -11.61 -19.54 0.67
C GLU A 123 -10.35 -19.68 -0.20
N ASN A 124 -9.17 -19.47 0.41
CA ASN A 124 -7.86 -19.56 -0.25
C ASN A 124 -7.59 -18.51 -1.34
N GLN A 125 -8.42 -17.45 -1.43
CA GLN A 125 -8.30 -16.41 -2.43
C GLN A 125 -8.33 -15.00 -1.81
N VAL A 126 -7.61 -14.08 -2.45
CA VAL A 126 -7.79 -12.64 -2.31
C VAL A 126 -9.07 -12.26 -3.06
N ILE A 127 -10.04 -11.69 -2.36
CA ILE A 127 -11.34 -11.30 -2.90
C ILE A 127 -11.49 -9.78 -3.05
N ASP A 128 -10.60 -9.00 -2.43
CA ASP A 128 -10.51 -7.55 -2.53
C ASP A 128 -9.08 -7.10 -2.15
N GLU A 129 -8.53 -6.11 -2.84
CA GLU A 129 -7.20 -5.55 -2.57
C GLU A 129 -7.16 -4.03 -2.73
N TRP A 130 -6.57 -3.35 -1.75
CA TRP A 130 -6.10 -1.96 -1.85
C TRP A 130 -4.59 -1.93 -1.79
N MET A 131 -3.93 -1.32 -2.78
CA MET A 131 -2.48 -1.25 -2.82
C MET A 131 -2.00 0.17 -3.10
N VAL A 132 -1.09 0.66 -2.25
CA VAL A 132 -0.31 1.87 -2.50
C VAL A 132 1.16 1.52 -2.63
N ARG A 133 1.78 1.98 -3.72
CA ARG A 133 3.22 1.88 -3.98
C ARG A 133 3.81 3.26 -4.02
N ASP A 134 4.99 3.44 -3.43
CA ASP A 134 5.74 4.68 -3.56
C ASP A 134 6.34 4.82 -4.97
N GLN A 135 5.49 5.27 -5.90
CA GLN A 135 5.83 5.56 -7.29
C GLN A 135 6.90 6.64 -7.38
N SER A 136 6.85 7.62 -6.48
CA SER A 136 7.80 8.73 -6.47
C SER A 136 9.22 8.28 -6.11
N ALA A 137 9.39 7.24 -5.29
CA ALA A 137 10.68 6.61 -5.04
C ALA A 137 11.26 6.00 -6.32
N ILE A 138 10.43 5.32 -7.12
CA ILE A 138 10.85 4.70 -8.38
C ILE A 138 11.31 5.80 -9.34
N VAL A 139 10.43 6.77 -9.62
CA VAL A 139 10.68 7.89 -10.55
C VAL A 139 11.98 8.61 -10.23
N LYS A 140 12.24 8.92 -8.95
CA LYS A 140 13.48 9.57 -8.52
C LYS A 140 14.71 8.68 -8.74
N GLN A 141 14.63 7.39 -8.38
CA GLN A 141 15.77 6.47 -8.46
C GLN A 141 16.16 6.13 -9.90
N ILE A 142 15.22 6.19 -10.85
CA ILE A 142 15.51 6.04 -12.28
C ILE A 142 15.98 7.34 -12.94
N GLY A 143 16.16 8.42 -12.17
CA GLY A 143 16.69 9.71 -12.66
C GLY A 143 15.66 10.63 -13.30
N LEU A 144 14.36 10.36 -13.13
CA LEU A 144 13.30 11.24 -13.62
C LEU A 144 12.86 12.25 -12.54
N ASP A 145 12.38 13.40 -12.99
CA ASP A 145 11.77 14.40 -12.11
C ASP A 145 10.28 14.07 -11.86
N PRO A 146 9.83 13.93 -10.59
CA PRO A 146 8.45 13.61 -10.27
C PRO A 146 7.42 14.62 -10.77
N LYS A 147 7.76 15.91 -10.83
CA LYS A 147 6.82 16.95 -11.30
C LYS A 147 6.62 16.81 -12.80
N GLU A 148 7.70 16.72 -13.58
CA GLU A 148 7.62 16.54 -15.03
C GLU A 148 6.94 15.20 -15.40
N PHE A 149 7.26 14.13 -14.69
CA PHE A 149 6.60 12.83 -14.88
C PHE A 149 5.09 12.92 -14.61
N SER A 150 4.69 13.55 -13.50
CA SER A 150 3.28 13.72 -13.15
C SER A 150 2.53 14.64 -14.13
N LEU A 151 3.17 15.70 -14.62
CA LEU A 151 2.60 16.58 -15.64
C LEU A 151 2.34 15.81 -16.95
N LYS A 152 3.29 14.97 -17.37
CA LYS A 152 3.11 14.09 -18.53
C LYS A 152 1.94 13.13 -18.33
N LEU A 153 1.85 12.46 -17.19
CA LEU A 153 0.72 11.59 -16.86
C LEU A 153 -0.63 12.32 -16.92
N ALA A 154 -0.71 13.53 -16.35
CA ALA A 154 -1.93 14.34 -16.40
C ALA A 154 -2.31 14.75 -17.83
N GLN A 155 -1.33 15.08 -18.66
CA GLN A 155 -1.54 15.39 -20.08
C GLN A 155 -2.03 14.17 -20.87
N ASP A 156 -1.44 13.00 -20.63
CA ASP A 156 -1.81 11.77 -21.33
C ASP A 156 -3.21 11.29 -20.91
N LEU A 157 -3.55 11.42 -19.62
CA LEU A 157 -4.92 11.20 -19.13
C LEU A 157 -5.91 12.14 -19.83
N LYS A 158 -5.59 13.43 -19.93
CA LYS A 158 -6.44 14.40 -20.65
C LYS A 158 -6.62 14.04 -22.13
N LYS A 159 -5.58 13.55 -22.81
CA LYS A 159 -5.64 13.14 -24.22
C LYS A 159 -6.45 11.85 -24.43
N SER A 160 -6.46 10.94 -23.45
CA SER A 160 -7.19 9.68 -23.54
C SER A 160 -8.72 9.88 -23.63
N GLY A 161 -9.23 11.05 -23.22
CA GLY A 161 -10.67 11.31 -23.14
C GLY A 161 -11.37 10.61 -21.98
N GLN A 162 -10.63 9.91 -21.11
CA GLN A 162 -11.17 9.30 -19.91
C GLN A 162 -11.70 10.38 -18.96
N ALA A 163 -12.91 10.17 -18.44
CA ALA A 163 -13.50 11.06 -17.46
C ALA A 163 -12.63 11.10 -16.18
N PHE A 164 -12.42 12.31 -15.66
CA PHE A 164 -11.84 12.47 -14.33
C PHE A 164 -12.83 11.96 -13.29
N LEU A 165 -12.30 11.27 -12.29
CA LEU A 165 -13.07 10.81 -11.16
C LEU A 165 -13.49 12.01 -10.30
N SER A 166 -14.69 11.95 -9.74
CA SER A 166 -15.11 12.90 -8.72
C SER A 166 -14.28 12.71 -7.44
N VAL A 167 -14.33 13.71 -6.54
CA VAL A 167 -13.69 13.58 -5.22
C VAL A 167 -14.34 12.43 -4.45
N GLU A 168 -15.65 12.27 -4.61
CA GLU A 168 -16.45 11.21 -4.01
C GLU A 168 -16.00 9.83 -4.51
N ASP A 169 -15.77 9.66 -5.82
CA ASP A 169 -15.27 8.40 -6.38
C ASP A 169 -13.87 8.05 -5.86
N LEU A 170 -13.00 9.06 -5.71
CA LEU A 170 -11.65 8.87 -5.19
C LEU A 170 -11.65 8.45 -3.72
N VAL A 171 -12.57 9.00 -2.92
CA VAL A 171 -12.77 8.63 -1.52
C VAL A 171 -13.37 7.24 -1.41
N GLU A 172 -14.43 6.97 -2.18
CA GLU A 172 -15.17 5.70 -2.12
C GLU A 172 -14.31 4.51 -2.54
N ARG A 173 -13.30 4.73 -3.39
CA ARG A 173 -12.29 3.73 -3.70
C ARG A 173 -11.63 3.12 -2.46
N TRP A 174 -11.44 3.90 -1.40
CA TRP A 174 -10.75 3.46 -0.18
C TRP A 174 -11.71 2.99 0.92
N SER A 175 -13.02 3.04 0.66
CA SER A 175 -14.03 2.44 1.52
C SER A 175 -14.08 0.92 1.32
N GLY A 176 -14.38 0.18 2.37
CA GLY A 176 -14.55 -1.28 2.31
C GLY A 176 -14.55 -1.93 3.69
N PRO A 177 -14.72 -3.26 3.76
CA PRO A 177 -14.56 -4.02 5.00
C PRO A 177 -13.13 -3.89 5.57
N PRO A 178 -12.93 -4.22 6.86
CA PRO A 178 -13.91 -4.75 7.80
C PRO A 178 -14.77 -3.65 8.44
N ASP A 179 -15.96 -4.01 8.94
CA ASP A 179 -16.67 -3.12 9.87
C ASP A 179 -15.92 -3.12 11.21
N SER A 180 -15.10 -2.11 11.39
CA SER A 180 -14.17 -2.04 12.51
C SER A 180 -14.82 -1.57 13.81
N GLY A 181 -16.11 -1.24 13.78
CA GLY A 181 -16.84 -0.71 14.94
C GLY A 181 -16.23 0.57 15.51
N LEU A 182 -16.53 0.85 16.78
CA LEU A 182 -16.02 2.03 17.47
C LEU A 182 -14.54 1.88 17.83
N ALA A 183 -13.73 2.85 17.39
CA ALA A 183 -12.32 2.89 17.74
C ALA A 183 -12.11 3.00 19.26
N SER A 184 -11.14 2.23 19.78
CA SER A 184 -10.77 2.20 21.20
C SER A 184 -9.26 2.03 21.36
N GLY A 185 -8.75 2.23 22.58
CA GLY A 185 -7.32 2.10 22.90
C GLY A 185 -6.41 2.89 21.96
N ILE A 186 -5.34 2.25 21.49
CA ILE A 186 -4.34 2.84 20.60
C ILE A 186 -4.95 3.38 19.29
N VAL A 187 -6.01 2.76 18.77
CA VAL A 187 -6.66 3.21 17.53
C VAL A 187 -7.27 4.59 17.73
N LYS A 188 -7.92 4.82 18.86
CA LYS A 188 -8.48 6.13 19.21
C LYS A 188 -7.39 7.20 19.32
N GLU A 189 -6.26 6.86 19.93
CA GLU A 189 -5.11 7.76 20.08
C GLU A 189 -4.48 8.13 18.71
N LEU A 190 -4.40 7.16 17.78
CA LEU A 190 -3.94 7.40 16.42
C LEU A 190 -4.91 8.32 15.64
N ILE A 191 -6.22 8.10 15.76
CA ILE A 191 -7.22 8.97 15.15
C ILE A 191 -7.08 10.40 15.66
N GLU A 192 -6.97 10.57 16.98
CA GLU A 192 -6.78 11.90 17.59
C GLU A 192 -5.50 12.55 17.09
N THR A 193 -4.40 11.80 17.06
CA THR A 193 -3.10 12.27 16.54
C THR A 193 -3.22 12.81 15.12
N TYR A 194 -3.74 12.01 14.19
CA TYR A 194 -3.81 12.41 12.78
C TYR A 194 -4.89 13.48 12.55
N THR A 195 -5.98 13.48 13.29
CA THR A 195 -6.98 14.57 13.25
C THR A 195 -6.36 15.89 13.68
N THR A 196 -5.63 15.92 14.80
CA THR A 196 -4.94 17.11 15.30
C THR A 196 -3.87 17.59 14.31
N ILE A 197 -3.10 16.68 13.69
CA ILE A 197 -2.12 17.06 12.67
C ILE A 197 -2.82 17.69 11.46
N TRP A 198 -3.79 17.00 10.85
CA TRP A 198 -4.36 17.42 9.57
C TRP A 198 -5.37 18.55 9.68
N GLU A 199 -6.14 18.63 10.78
CA GLU A 199 -7.24 19.58 10.91
C GLU A 199 -6.90 20.82 11.71
N THR A 200 -5.94 20.73 12.65
CA THR A 200 -5.52 21.86 13.48
C THR A 200 -4.05 22.26 13.29
N SER A 201 -3.27 21.50 12.51
CA SER A 201 -1.83 21.74 12.28
C SER A 201 -0.98 21.73 13.55
N GLU A 202 -1.46 21.06 14.62
CA GLU A 202 -0.79 21.05 15.92
C GLU A 202 0.21 19.90 16.05
N LEU A 203 1.41 20.10 15.50
CA LEU A 203 2.45 19.06 15.43
C LEU A 203 3.05 18.68 16.80
N ARG A 204 2.79 19.44 17.86
CA ARG A 204 3.23 19.10 19.23
C ARG A 204 2.61 17.79 19.75
N ILE A 205 1.49 17.34 19.17
CA ILE A 205 0.87 16.05 19.53
C ILE A 205 1.84 14.87 19.33
N LEU A 206 2.83 15.00 18.44
CA LEU A 206 3.85 13.99 18.19
C LEU A 206 4.75 13.72 19.41
N ASP A 207 4.84 14.65 20.36
CA ASP A 207 5.59 14.43 21.60
C ASP A 207 4.96 13.36 22.50
N GLN A 208 3.66 13.15 22.33
CA GLN A 208 2.86 12.18 23.09
C GLN A 208 2.63 10.91 22.29
N SER A 209 2.39 11.01 20.98
CA SER A 209 1.96 9.88 20.15
C SER A 209 3.08 9.07 19.50
N HIS A 210 4.30 9.59 19.45
CA HIS A 210 5.43 8.91 18.80
C HIS A 210 6.62 8.78 19.75
N ASP A 211 7.35 7.67 19.70
CA ASP A 211 8.61 7.54 20.44
C ASP A 211 9.65 8.58 19.94
N ARG A 212 10.56 9.03 20.82
CA ARG A 212 11.62 9.97 20.45
C ARG A 212 12.51 9.42 19.32
N ALA A 213 12.68 8.10 19.28
CA ALA A 213 13.46 7.35 18.31
C ALA A 213 12.59 6.71 17.20
N CYS A 214 11.37 7.21 16.94
CA CYS A 214 10.54 6.68 15.87
C CYS A 214 11.28 6.67 14.52
N GLU A 215 11.12 5.59 13.77
CA GLU A 215 11.55 5.51 12.37
C GLU A 215 10.30 5.58 11.49
N VAL A 216 10.30 6.49 10.51
CA VAL A 216 9.16 6.71 9.61
C VAL A 216 9.61 6.56 8.17
N PHE A 217 8.93 5.68 7.43
CA PHE A 217 9.11 5.53 6.00
C PHE A 217 8.10 6.40 5.25
N ALA A 218 8.60 7.32 4.43
CA ALA A 218 7.80 8.35 3.79
C ALA A 218 7.99 8.39 2.26
N PRO A 219 7.06 9.01 1.53
CA PRO A 219 7.11 9.08 0.08
C PRO A 219 8.43 9.62 -0.48
N GLY A 220 8.83 9.08 -1.63
CA GLY A 220 10.08 9.37 -2.30
C GLY A 220 11.25 8.54 -1.78
N GLY A 221 10.99 7.39 -1.15
CA GLY A 221 12.01 6.50 -0.60
C GLY A 221 12.72 7.10 0.62
N LYS A 222 12.08 8.03 1.32
CA LYS A 222 12.68 8.72 2.47
C LYS A 222 12.49 7.91 3.74
N THR A 223 13.48 7.99 4.62
CA THR A 223 13.42 7.46 5.99
C THR A 223 13.73 8.61 6.94
N PHE A 224 12.87 8.83 7.91
CA PHE A 224 13.02 9.84 8.94
C PHE A 224 13.27 9.17 10.29
N ASN A 225 14.23 9.73 11.04
CA ASN A 225 14.60 9.25 12.35
C ASN A 225 14.30 10.33 13.39
N GLY A 226 13.41 9.98 14.31
CA GLY A 226 12.96 10.81 15.42
C GLY A 226 11.93 11.88 15.03
N ARG A 227 11.27 12.40 16.08
CA ARG A 227 10.15 13.34 15.96
C ARG A 227 10.48 14.60 15.17
N SER A 228 11.71 15.13 15.26
CA SER A 228 12.10 16.36 14.56
C SER A 228 11.98 16.22 13.04
N GLN A 229 12.50 15.13 12.47
CA GLN A 229 12.45 14.92 11.01
C GLN A 229 11.02 14.66 10.54
N LEU A 230 10.21 13.99 11.36
CA LEU A 230 8.78 13.81 11.10
C LEU A 230 8.04 15.17 11.11
N THR A 231 8.30 16.03 12.09
CA THR A 231 7.72 17.38 12.18
C THR A 231 8.08 18.24 10.97
N ASP A 232 9.34 18.24 10.53
CA ASP A 232 9.80 18.99 9.35
C ASP A 232 9.08 18.52 8.08
N PHE A 233 8.93 17.20 7.93
CA PHE A 233 8.21 16.60 6.82
C PHE A 233 6.73 17.00 6.82
N LEU A 234 6.04 16.87 7.97
CA LEU A 234 4.62 17.21 8.10
C LEU A 234 4.37 18.70 7.90
N THR A 235 5.30 19.57 8.35
CA THR A 235 5.20 21.02 8.12
C THR A 235 5.10 21.36 6.63
N GLY A 236 5.91 20.71 5.79
CA GLY A 236 5.83 20.89 4.33
C GLY A 236 4.52 20.40 3.72
N TYR A 237 3.99 19.28 4.22
CA TYR A 237 2.69 18.75 3.79
C TYR A 237 1.53 19.67 4.19
N LEU A 238 1.50 20.15 5.43
CA LEU A 238 0.46 21.07 5.91
C LEU A 238 0.49 22.40 5.16
N ALA A 239 1.68 22.89 4.79
CA ALA A 239 1.80 24.06 3.92
C ALA A 239 1.22 23.82 2.51
N SER A 240 1.30 22.59 2.00
CA SER A 240 0.77 22.21 0.68
C SER A 240 -0.74 21.91 0.72
N PHE A 241 -1.24 21.45 1.87
CA PHE A 241 -2.65 21.07 2.10
C PHE A 241 -3.22 21.77 3.35
N PRO A 242 -3.36 23.10 3.35
CA PRO A 242 -3.72 23.87 4.56
C PRO A 242 -5.16 23.64 5.05
N LYS A 243 -5.97 22.92 4.28
CA LYS A 243 -7.35 22.53 4.62
C LYS A 243 -7.51 21.01 4.66
N GLY A 244 -6.42 20.30 4.99
CA GLY A 244 -6.42 18.86 5.16
C GLY A 244 -7.51 18.39 6.12
N LYS A 245 -8.05 17.20 5.85
CA LYS A 245 -9.00 16.52 6.72
C LYS A 245 -8.55 15.09 6.90
N PHE A 246 -8.68 14.59 8.12
CA PHE A 246 -8.41 13.20 8.41
C PHE A 246 -9.72 12.41 8.36
N ARG A 247 -9.69 11.24 7.74
CA ARG A 247 -10.81 10.32 7.70
C ARG A 247 -10.29 8.91 7.91
N LEU A 248 -10.90 8.22 8.87
CA LEU A 248 -10.73 6.78 9.04
C LEU A 248 -11.78 6.07 8.18
N HIS A 249 -11.33 5.16 7.33
CA HIS A 249 -12.23 4.28 6.57
C HIS A 249 -12.50 2.98 7.35
N HIS A 250 -11.45 2.36 7.85
CA HIS A 250 -11.49 1.12 8.65
C HIS A 250 -10.18 0.97 9.42
N TRP A 251 -10.15 0.04 10.38
CA TRP A 251 -8.97 -0.30 11.16
C TRP A 251 -8.94 -1.79 11.52
N ILE A 252 -7.73 -2.32 11.69
CA ILE A 252 -7.49 -3.61 12.32
C ILE A 252 -6.43 -3.42 13.40
N LEU A 253 -6.47 -4.26 14.42
CA LEU A 253 -5.48 -4.27 15.49
C LEU A 253 -4.97 -5.70 15.65
N ASN A 254 -3.66 -5.85 15.59
CA ASN A 254 -2.98 -7.11 15.86
C ASN A 254 -2.19 -6.96 17.16
N GLU A 255 -2.70 -7.52 18.25
CA GLU A 255 -2.04 -7.52 19.55
C GLU A 255 -1.27 -8.82 19.72
N GLU A 256 0.05 -8.74 19.84
CA GLU A 256 0.89 -9.90 20.15
C GLU A 256 1.10 -9.96 21.66
N GLU A 257 0.52 -10.97 22.32
CA GLU A 257 0.73 -11.19 23.75
C GLU A 257 2.22 -11.42 24.07
N GLY A 258 2.70 -10.82 25.17
CA GLY A 258 3.99 -11.16 25.77
C GLY A 258 5.24 -10.58 25.10
N LYS A 259 5.11 -9.66 24.12
CA LYS A 259 6.27 -8.90 23.62
C LYS A 259 6.50 -7.66 24.49
N ASN A 260 7.44 -7.76 25.42
CA ASN A 260 7.92 -6.67 26.28
C ASN A 260 6.83 -5.96 27.13
N THR A 261 5.86 -6.73 27.65
CA THR A 261 5.05 -6.34 28.82
C THR A 261 5.73 -6.79 30.11
#